data_AF-A0A7G9P409-F1
#
_entry.id   AF-A0A7G9P409-F1
#
_cell.length_a   1.000
_cell.length_b   1.000
_cell.length_c   1.000
_cell.angle_alpha   90.00
_cell.angle_beta   90.00
_cell.angle_gamma   90.00
#
_symmetry.space_group_name_H-M   'P 1'
#
loop_
_entity.id
_entity.type
_entity.pdbx_description
1 polymer ?
#
loop_
_entity_poly.entity_id
_entity_poly.type
_entity_poly.pdbx_seq_one_letter_code
_entity_poly.pdbx_strand_id
1 'polypeptide(L)'
;MLDEPDIPQAQCEPDQLLDDIVLCAHCMAHNRPIDEFCHACSMPIGQYVWNQPLQNAFAQGWAYRRASTGYVSPIVFWGMWAAFGPVAVLSVLIGIGITRDLFFQIYLSSGFGPGVSRSLKPLTGAFALLFWLAVTSLYIWLLFRVTRNYLRYRNTRFDE
;
A
#
# COMPACT_ATOMS: atom_id res chain seq x y z
N MET A 1 -19.01 -48.12 -4.53
CA MET A 1 -20.01 -47.34 -5.28
C MET A 1 -20.99 -46.82 -4.27
N LEU A 2 -20.82 -45.57 -3.85
CA LEU A 2 -21.80 -44.87 -3.03
C LEU A 2 -22.42 -43.85 -3.98
N ASP A 3 -23.71 -44.02 -4.25
CA ASP A 3 -24.47 -43.17 -5.15
C ASP A 3 -24.55 -41.76 -4.56
N GLU A 4 -24.07 -40.77 -5.31
CA GLU A 4 -24.17 -39.36 -4.95
C GLU A 4 -25.65 -38.95 -5.05
N PRO A 5 -26.27 -38.42 -3.99
CA PRO A 5 -27.68 -38.08 -4.00
C PRO A 5 -27.95 -36.94 -5.00
N ASP A 6 -28.90 -37.19 -5.90
CA ASP A 6 -29.34 -36.28 -6.96
C ASP A 6 -29.99 -35.04 -6.32
N ILE A 7 -29.23 -33.94 -6.23
CA ILE A 7 -29.75 -32.66 -5.74
C ILE A 7 -30.65 -32.11 -6.85
N PRO A 8 -31.97 -31.93 -6.62
CA PRO A 8 -32.85 -31.38 -7.62
C PRO A 8 -32.32 -30.01 -8.04
N GLN A 9 -31.92 -29.90 -9.30
CA GLN A 9 -31.52 -28.63 -9.88
C GLN A 9 -32.74 -27.72 -9.87
N ALA A 10 -32.83 -26.89 -8.83
CA ALA A 10 -33.74 -25.76 -8.80
C ALA A 10 -33.40 -24.92 -10.03
N GLN A 11 -34.27 -25.01 -11.03
CA GLN A 11 -34.22 -24.23 -12.24
C GLN A 11 -34.41 -22.77 -11.83
N CYS A 12 -33.32 -22.04 -11.63
CA CYS A 12 -33.36 -20.59 -11.56
C CYS A 12 -33.85 -20.12 -12.92
N GLU A 13 -35.12 -19.71 -12.98
CA GLU A 13 -35.75 -19.12 -14.17
C GLU A 13 -34.92 -17.89 -14.60
N PRO A 14 -34.24 -17.93 -15.76
CA PRO A 14 -33.19 -16.96 -16.10
C PRO A 14 -33.71 -15.58 -16.54
N ASP A 15 -35.02 -15.35 -16.49
CA ASP A 15 -35.66 -14.23 -17.19
C ASP A 15 -36.33 -13.19 -16.27
N GLN A 16 -36.19 -13.34 -14.94
CA GLN A 16 -36.64 -12.32 -13.96
C GLN A 16 -35.49 -11.62 -13.22
N LEU A 17 -34.25 -11.77 -13.70
CA LEU A 17 -33.09 -10.96 -13.28
C LEU A 17 -33.13 -9.58 -13.98
N LEU A 18 -34.30 -8.92 -13.93
CA LEU A 18 -34.54 -7.59 -14.46
C LEU A 18 -33.59 -6.60 -13.78
N ASP A 19 -32.67 -6.04 -14.56
CA ASP A 19 -32.11 -4.68 -14.43
C ASP A 19 -31.83 -4.15 -13.01
N ASP A 20 -31.22 -4.95 -12.14
CA ASP A 20 -30.62 -4.44 -10.90
C ASP A 20 -29.38 -3.61 -11.27
N ILE A 21 -29.61 -2.34 -11.60
CA ILE A 21 -28.57 -1.37 -11.88
C ILE A 21 -27.89 -1.01 -10.56
N VAL A 22 -26.59 -1.33 -10.45
CA VAL A 22 -25.78 -0.95 -9.31
C VAL A 22 -25.14 0.41 -9.58
N LEU A 23 -25.53 1.41 -8.77
CA LEU A 23 -24.94 2.73 -8.81
C LEU A 23 -23.61 2.76 -8.07
N CYS A 24 -22.57 3.30 -8.70
CA CYS A 24 -21.29 3.53 -8.02
C CYS A 24 -21.41 4.64 -6.98
N ALA A 25 -21.11 4.35 -5.71
CA ALA A 25 -21.17 5.33 -4.62
C ALA A 25 -20.20 6.53 -4.79
N HIS A 26 -19.23 6.44 -5.71
CA HIS A 26 -18.28 7.54 -5.95
C HIS A 26 -18.64 8.44 -7.14
N CYS A 27 -18.91 7.86 -8.31
CA CYS A 27 -19.17 8.63 -9.53
C CYS A 27 -20.62 8.54 -10.03
N MET A 28 -21.49 7.77 -9.35
CA MET A 28 -22.89 7.54 -9.70
C MET A 28 -23.10 6.91 -11.09
N ALA A 29 -22.07 6.31 -11.69
CA ALA A 29 -22.21 5.59 -12.95
C ALA A 29 -23.01 4.29 -12.75
N HIS A 30 -23.83 3.93 -13.74
CA HIS A 30 -24.61 2.68 -13.79
C HIS A 30 -23.71 1.48 -14.12
N ASN A 31 -23.62 0.50 -13.24
CA ASN A 31 -22.84 -0.72 -13.49
C ASN A 31 -23.77 -1.93 -13.54
N ARG A 32 -23.29 -3.01 -14.18
CA ARG A 32 -24.00 -4.29 -14.17
C ARG A 32 -23.87 -4.91 -12.77
N PRO A 33 -24.86 -5.69 -12.30
CA PRO A 33 -24.79 -6.33 -10.98
C PRO A 33 -23.65 -7.35 -10.87
N ILE A 34 -23.15 -7.85 -12.00
CA ILE A 34 -21.99 -8.75 -12.08
C ILE A 34 -20.64 -8.02 -12.06
N ASP A 35 -20.62 -6.69 -12.19
CA ASP A 35 -19.38 -5.92 -12.22
C ASP A 35 -18.82 -5.79 -10.80
N GLU A 36 -17.56 -6.16 -10.61
CA GLU A 36 -16.88 -6.04 -9.32
C GLU A 36 -16.25 -4.66 -9.10
N PHE A 37 -15.93 -3.98 -10.21
CA PHE A 37 -15.36 -2.64 -10.26
C PHE A 37 -16.21 -1.74 -11.15
N CYS A 38 -16.30 -0.47 -10.77
CA CYS A 38 -17.01 0.51 -11.58
C CYS A 38 -16.30 0.73 -12.93
N HIS A 39 -17.01 0.58 -14.04
CA HIS A 39 -16.47 0.76 -15.39
C HIS A 39 -15.95 2.19 -15.66
N ALA A 40 -16.49 3.19 -14.95
CA ALA A 40 -16.13 4.60 -15.12
C ALA A 40 -14.95 5.05 -14.24
N CYS A 41 -14.95 4.71 -12.95
CA CYS A 41 -13.96 5.22 -11.99
C CYS A 41 -13.06 4.14 -11.37
N SER A 42 -13.25 2.87 -11.72
CA SER A 42 -12.55 1.69 -11.18
C SER A 42 -12.68 1.49 -9.65
N MET A 43 -13.67 2.12 -9.01
CA MET A 43 -13.97 1.89 -7.59
C MET A 43 -14.50 0.47 -7.40
N PRO A 44 -14.04 -0.29 -6.40
CA PRO A 44 -14.64 -1.58 -6.07
C PRO A 44 -16.09 -1.39 -5.59
N ILE A 45 -17.04 -2.09 -6.21
CA ILE A 45 -18.47 -2.02 -5.90
C ILE A 45 -19.00 -3.34 -5.33
N GLY A 46 -18.38 -4.48 -5.69
CA GLY A 46 -18.79 -5.80 -5.23
C GLY A 46 -18.33 -6.12 -3.80
N GLN A 47 -19.15 -6.85 -3.05
CA GLN A 47 -18.80 -7.30 -1.69
C GLN A 47 -17.67 -8.35 -1.68
N TYR A 48 -17.55 -9.14 -2.75
CA TYR A 48 -16.58 -10.24 -2.86
C TYR A 48 -15.18 -9.82 -3.32
N VAL A 49 -14.99 -8.54 -3.67
CA VAL A 49 -13.72 -7.98 -4.13
C VAL A 49 -12.59 -8.21 -3.11
N TRP A 50 -12.93 -8.26 -1.83
CA TRP A 50 -11.98 -8.44 -0.74
C TRP A 50 -11.51 -9.89 -0.56
N ASN A 51 -12.31 -10.86 -1.02
CA ASN A 51 -12.03 -12.29 -0.83
C ASN A 51 -11.11 -12.85 -1.92
N GLN A 52 -11.06 -12.23 -3.10
CA GLN A 52 -10.18 -12.67 -4.18
C GLN A 52 -8.84 -11.92 -4.11
N PRO A 53 -7.68 -12.62 -4.08
CA PRO A 53 -6.39 -11.98 -3.82
C PRO A 53 -6.02 -10.95 -4.88
N LEU A 54 -6.30 -11.25 -6.16
CA LEU A 54 -6.00 -10.34 -7.26
C LEU A 54 -6.88 -9.08 -7.22
N GLN A 55 -8.18 -9.25 -6.98
CA GLN A 55 -9.13 -8.13 -6.91
C GLN A 55 -8.89 -7.25 -5.69
N ASN A 56 -8.53 -7.87 -4.55
CA ASN A 56 -8.15 -7.17 -3.35
C ASN A 56 -6.94 -6.26 -3.59
N ALA A 57 -5.92 -6.74 -4.32
CA ALA A 57 -4.78 -5.91 -4.71
C ALA A 57 -5.19 -4.69 -5.55
N PHE A 58 -6.12 -4.87 -6.50
CA PHE A 58 -6.65 -3.75 -7.30
C PHE A 58 -7.47 -2.76 -6.45
N ALA A 59 -8.31 -3.25 -5.54
CA ALA A 59 -9.11 -2.42 -4.64
C ALA A 59 -8.24 -1.59 -3.68
N GLN A 60 -7.22 -2.20 -3.10
CA GLN A 60 -6.22 -1.50 -2.28
C GLN A 60 -5.47 -0.46 -3.11
N GLY A 61 -5.09 -0.80 -4.34
CA GLY A 61 -4.45 0.12 -5.27
C GLY A 61 -5.32 1.34 -5.61
N TRP A 62 -6.64 1.14 -5.80
CA TRP A 62 -7.59 2.23 -6.00
C TRP A 62 -7.67 3.16 -4.79
N ALA A 63 -7.82 2.60 -3.58
CA ALA A 63 -7.87 3.37 -2.34
C ALA A 63 -6.58 4.17 -2.12
N TYR A 64 -5.42 3.57 -2.39
CA TYR A 64 -4.13 4.22 -2.26
C TYR A 64 -3.92 5.33 -3.30
N ARG A 65 -4.32 5.12 -4.56
CA ARG A 65 -4.32 6.18 -5.58
C ARG A 65 -5.19 7.34 -5.13
N ARG A 66 -6.43 7.10 -4.67
CA ARG A 66 -7.34 8.13 -4.18
C ARG A 66 -6.78 8.91 -2.98
N ALA A 67 -6.15 8.21 -2.03
CA ALA A 67 -5.51 8.87 -0.88
C ALA A 67 -4.29 9.71 -1.28
N SER A 68 -3.59 9.35 -2.36
CA SER A 68 -2.41 10.06 -2.86
C SER A 68 -2.73 11.11 -3.94
N THR A 69 -3.96 11.16 -4.45
CA THR A 69 -4.44 12.11 -5.45
C THR A 69 -5.78 12.76 -5.05
N GLY A 70 -5.74 14.05 -4.69
CA GLY A 70 -6.92 14.87 -4.44
C GLY A 70 -7.12 15.27 -2.97
N TYR A 71 -8.38 15.41 -2.57
CA TYR A 71 -8.77 15.80 -1.21
C TYR A 71 -8.41 14.68 -0.21
N VAL A 72 -7.58 15.03 0.77
CA VAL A 72 -7.22 14.13 1.88
C VAL A 72 -8.00 14.59 3.11
N SER A 73 -8.93 13.75 3.57
CA SER A 73 -9.63 14.03 4.82
C SER A 73 -8.68 13.90 6.02
N PRO A 74 -8.90 14.64 7.13
CA PRO A 74 -8.08 14.52 8.33
C PRO A 74 -7.99 13.08 8.86
N ILE A 75 -9.06 12.30 8.73
CA ILE A 75 -9.11 10.90 9.15
C ILE A 75 -8.12 10.05 8.33
N VAL A 76 -8.10 10.22 7.00
CA VAL A 76 -7.16 9.49 6.12
C VAL A 76 -5.72 9.92 6.41
N PHE A 77 -5.49 11.20 6.65
CA PHE A 77 -4.17 11.72 7.04
C PHE A 77 -3.65 11.05 8.32
N TRP A 78 -4.44 11.05 9.40
CA TRP A 78 -4.05 10.40 10.66
C TRP A 78 -3.92 8.89 10.53
N GLY A 79 -4.79 8.24 9.75
CA GLY A 79 -4.70 6.80 9.47
C GLY A 79 -3.40 6.41 8.77
N MET A 80 -3.00 7.16 7.73
CA MET A 80 -1.74 6.94 7.03
C MET A 80 -0.52 7.17 7.95
N TRP A 81 -0.55 8.21 8.78
CA TRP A 81 0.50 8.46 9.76
C TRP A 81 0.57 7.38 10.85
N ALA A 82 -0.56 6.87 11.32
CA ALA A 82 -0.59 5.79 12.30
C ALA A 82 -0.06 4.46 11.71
N ALA A 83 -0.38 4.17 10.45
CA ALA A 83 0.06 2.94 9.77
C ALA A 83 1.55 2.97 9.40
N PHE A 84 2.04 4.07 8.81
CA PHE A 84 3.39 4.13 8.25
C PHE A 84 4.38 4.95 9.08
N GLY A 85 3.91 5.86 9.93
CA GLY A 85 4.75 6.73 10.76
C GLY A 85 5.69 5.96 11.69
N PRO A 86 5.18 5.04 12.54
CA PRO A 86 6.01 4.25 13.44
C PRO A 86 7.07 3.43 12.69
N VAL A 87 6.70 2.84 11.55
CA VAL A 87 7.61 2.05 10.71
C VAL A 87 8.72 2.92 10.14
N ALA A 88 8.39 4.13 9.64
CA ALA A 88 9.37 5.07 9.11
C ALA A 88 10.32 5.61 10.20
N VAL A 89 9.81 5.89 11.41
CA VAL A 89 10.65 6.33 12.54
C VAL A 89 11.58 5.20 12.98
N LEU A 90 11.04 3.99 13.16
CA LEU A 90 11.81 2.83 13.58
C LEU A 90 12.88 2.47 12.55
N SER A 91 12.55 2.52 11.25
CA SER A 91 13.55 2.27 10.21
C SER A 91 14.69 3.27 10.32
N VAL A 92 14.42 4.57 10.36
CA VAL A 92 15.46 5.62 10.49
C VAL A 92 16.34 5.39 11.72
N LEU A 93 15.77 5.07 12.87
CA LEU A 93 16.53 4.78 14.10
C LEU A 93 17.47 3.58 13.93
N ILE A 94 16.97 2.48 13.34
CA ILE A 94 17.79 1.30 13.03
C ILE A 94 18.91 1.68 12.05
N GLY A 95 18.60 2.49 11.03
CA GLY A 95 19.56 2.99 10.06
C GLY A 95 20.70 3.78 10.68
N ILE A 96 20.38 4.66 11.64
CA ILE A 96 21.38 5.43 12.40
C ILE A 96 22.30 4.46 13.18
N GLY A 97 21.75 3.41 13.80
CA GLY A 97 22.54 2.39 14.48
C GLY A 97 23.49 1.65 13.54
N ILE A 98 22.97 1.14 12.40
CA ILE A 98 23.76 0.40 11.41
C ILE A 98 24.86 1.29 10.81
N THR A 99 24.53 2.53 10.44
CA THR A 99 25.52 3.46 9.85
C THR A 99 26.60 3.83 10.85
N ARG A 100 26.27 4.02 12.14
CA ARG A 100 27.26 4.26 13.20
C ARG A 100 28.21 3.08 13.36
N ASP A 101 27.68 1.85 13.43
CA ASP A 101 28.50 0.65 13.63
C ASP A 101 29.39 0.36 12.42
N LEU A 102 28.87 0.52 11.19
CA LEU A 102 29.66 0.41 9.96
C LEU A 102 30.73 1.49 9.87
N PHE A 103 30.38 2.74 10.17
CA PHE A 103 31.34 3.84 10.19
C PHE A 103 32.45 3.60 11.21
N PHE A 104 32.11 3.14 12.42
CA PHE A 104 33.08 2.81 13.45
C PHE A 104 34.03 1.68 13.03
N GLN A 105 33.52 0.61 12.41
CA GLN A 105 34.37 -0.46 11.86
C GLN A 105 35.30 0.05 10.75
N ILE A 106 34.81 0.88 9.83
CA ILE A 106 35.62 1.45 8.74
C ILE A 106 36.67 2.41 9.30
N TYR A 107 36.29 3.26 10.26
CA TYR A 107 37.18 4.22 10.88
C TYR A 107 38.30 3.55 11.67
N LEU A 108 37.98 2.53 12.48
CA LEU A 108 39.00 1.75 13.20
C LEU A 108 39.90 0.94 12.25
N SER A 109 39.36 0.39 11.16
CA SER A 109 40.17 -0.38 10.20
C SER A 109 41.08 0.47 9.32
N SER A 110 40.78 1.77 9.17
CA SER A 110 41.67 2.72 8.48
C SER A 110 42.80 3.24 9.38
N GLY A 111 42.73 3.00 10.69
CA GLY A 111 43.79 3.26 11.66
C GLY A 111 44.70 2.05 11.90
N PHE A 112 45.80 1.95 11.14
CA PHE A 112 47.09 1.37 11.57
C PHE A 112 47.07 -0.01 12.29
N GLY A 113 46.89 -1.11 11.53
CA GLY A 113 47.15 -2.46 12.05
C GLY A 113 47.34 -3.50 10.92
N PRO A 114 48.53 -4.11 10.76
CA PRO A 114 48.74 -5.17 9.77
C PRO A 114 48.17 -6.48 10.30
N GLY A 115 47.12 -7.01 9.67
CA GLY A 115 46.74 -8.42 9.89
C GLY A 115 45.25 -8.76 9.97
N VAL A 116 44.33 -7.82 9.77
CA VAL A 116 42.90 -8.18 9.69
C VAL A 116 42.62 -8.77 8.31
N SER A 117 42.47 -10.09 8.25
CA SER A 117 42.09 -10.85 7.07
C SER A 117 40.81 -10.24 6.46
N ARG A 118 40.94 -9.69 5.24
CA ARG A 118 39.84 -9.13 4.44
C ARG A 118 38.84 -10.23 4.11
N SER A 119 37.94 -10.54 5.04
CA SER A 119 36.82 -11.43 4.77
C SER A 119 35.91 -10.74 3.75
N LEU A 120 35.59 -11.45 2.67
CA LEU A 120 34.84 -11.04 1.49
C LEU A 120 33.36 -10.69 1.76
N LYS A 121 33.04 -10.12 2.93
CA LYS A 121 31.70 -9.68 3.36
C LYS A 121 31.34 -8.20 3.11
N PRO A 122 32.18 -7.28 2.58
CA PRO A 122 31.77 -5.88 2.46
C PRO A 122 30.72 -5.65 1.35
N LEU A 123 30.70 -6.49 0.32
CA LEU A 123 29.76 -6.38 -0.80
C LEU A 123 28.31 -6.65 -0.38
N THR A 124 28.07 -7.69 0.43
CA THR A 124 26.72 -8.02 0.92
C THR A 124 26.18 -6.93 1.85
N GLY A 125 27.03 -6.33 2.69
CA GLY A 125 26.65 -5.21 3.56
C GLY A 125 26.24 -3.96 2.78
N ALA A 126 26.96 -3.63 1.70
CA ALA A 126 26.65 -2.49 0.85
C ALA A 126 25.27 -2.62 0.17
N PHE A 127 24.96 -3.78 -0.41
CA PHE A 127 23.65 -4.03 -1.02
C PHE A 127 22.51 -3.99 0.00
N ALA A 128 22.71 -4.58 1.19
CA ALA A 128 21.73 -4.52 2.26
C ALA A 128 21.44 -3.08 2.71
N LEU A 129 22.49 -2.24 2.82
CA LEU A 129 22.35 -0.83 3.19
C LEU A 129 21.64 -0.03 2.09
N LEU A 130 21.98 -0.24 0.82
CA LEU A 130 21.30 0.41 -0.30
C LEU A 130 19.82 0.02 -0.37
N PHE A 131 19.51 -1.26 -0.21
CA PHE A 131 18.13 -1.74 -0.16
C PHE A 131 17.37 -1.11 1.02
N TRP A 132 17.98 -1.11 2.21
CA TRP A 132 17.39 -0.50 3.41
C TRP A 132 17.13 1.01 3.24
N LEU A 133 18.07 1.75 2.64
CA LEU A 133 17.91 3.17 2.30
C LEU A 133 16.77 3.38 1.30
N ALA A 134 16.69 2.55 0.25
CA ALA A 134 15.63 2.63 -0.74
C ALA A 134 14.25 2.43 -0.10
N VAL A 135 14.08 1.40 0.72
CA VAL A 135 12.82 1.14 1.44
C VAL A 135 12.48 2.29 2.39
N THR A 136 13.44 2.80 3.16
CA THR A 136 13.21 3.91 4.09
C THR A 136 12.84 5.20 3.36
N SER A 137 13.52 5.50 2.25
CA SER A 137 13.21 6.66 1.41
C SER A 137 11.80 6.58 0.83
N LEU A 138 11.33 5.39 0.45
CA LEU A 138 9.97 5.17 -0.04
C LEU A 138 8.91 5.52 1.02
N TYR A 139 9.08 5.06 2.26
CA TYR A 139 8.16 5.37 3.37
C TYR A 139 8.14 6.87 3.68
N ILE A 140 9.32 7.50 3.76
CA ILE A 140 9.42 8.94 4.00
C ILE A 140 8.76 9.73 2.87
N TRP A 141 9.01 9.34 1.60
CA TRP A 141 8.41 9.99 0.44
C TRP A 141 6.89 9.86 0.42
N LEU A 142 6.35 8.69 0.78
CA LEU A 142 4.91 8.45 0.90
C LEU A 142 4.28 9.37 1.95
N LEU A 143 4.83 9.40 3.16
CA LEU A 143 4.35 10.25 4.25
C LEU A 143 4.45 11.74 3.90
N PHE A 144 5.57 12.13 3.28
CA PHE A 144 5.77 13.49 2.79
C PHE A 144 4.71 13.89 1.76
N ARG A 145 4.42 13.02 0.79
CA ARG A 145 3.41 13.27 -0.25
C ARG A 145 2.01 13.42 0.34
N VAL A 146 1.60 12.53 1.23
CA VAL A 146 0.30 12.60 1.92
C VAL A 146 0.19 13.89 2.74
N THR A 147 1.25 14.23 3.49
CA THR A 147 1.30 15.46 4.30
C THR A 147 1.21 16.71 3.43
N ARG A 148 1.96 16.75 2.31
CA ARG A 148 1.91 17.87 1.36
C ARG A 148 0.51 18.04 0.76
N ASN A 149 -0.16 16.95 0.38
CA ASN A 149 -1.52 17.01 -0.15
C ASN A 149 -2.52 17.51 0.89
N TYR A 150 -2.41 17.03 2.13
CA TYR A 150 -3.26 17.47 3.24
C TYR A 150 -3.09 18.97 3.53
N LEU A 151 -1.84 19.44 3.62
CA LEU A 151 -1.55 20.86 3.86
C LEU A 151 -2.05 21.75 2.72
N ARG A 152 -1.90 21.31 1.46
CA ARG A 152 -2.40 22.04 0.30
C ARG A 152 -3.91 22.24 0.37
N TYR A 153 -4.66 21.18 0.69
CA TYR A 153 -6.11 21.25 0.83
C TYR A 153 -6.53 22.08 2.05
N ARG A 154 -5.81 21.96 3.16
CA ARG A 154 -6.08 22.74 4.36
C ARG A 154 -6.02 24.24 4.06
N ASN A 155 -5.02 24.68 3.29
CA ASN A 155 -4.87 26.09 2.93
C ASN A 155 -6.03 26.59 2.06
N THR A 156 -6.45 25.84 1.04
CA THR A 156 -7.56 26.26 0.16
C THR A 156 -8.90 26.41 0.88
N ARG A 157 -9.13 25.68 1.98
CA ARG A 157 -10.37 25.78 2.76
C ARG A 157 -10.45 27.06 3.61
N PHE A 158 -9.33 27.70 3.93
CA PHE A 158 -9.34 28.94 4.72
C PHE A 158 -9.52 30.20 3.88
N ASP A 159 -9.40 30.08 2.55
CA ASP A 159 -9.57 31.19 1.61
C ASP A 159 -11.02 31.38 1.14
N GLU A 160 -11.92 30.44 1.49
CA GLU A 160 -13.37 30.45 1.20
C GLU A 160 -14.19 30.85 2.43
#